data_AF-A0A9D6FL33-F1
#
_entry.id   AF-A0A9D6FL33-F1
#
_cell.length_a   1.000
_cell.length_b   1.000
_cell.length_c   1.000
_cell.angle_alpha   90.00
_cell.angle_beta   90.00
_cell.angle_gamma   90.00
#
_symmetry.space_group_name_H-M   'P 1'
#
loop_
_entity.id
_entity.type
_entity.pdbx_description
1 polymer ?
#
loop_
_entity_poly.entity_id
_entity_poly.type
_entity_poly.pdbx_seq_one_letter_code
_entity_poly.pdbx_strand_id
1 'polypeptide(L)'
;MAAGPDHTSHTNVSAAVKDLLAPFVGEFVARTSLSMASKRLGKTPETISKDDLPGLADALQPALRTLVGAPAADSLVAQLKALRDA
;
A
#
# COMPACT_ATOMS: atom_id res chain seq x y z
N MET A 1 12.40 -16.75 -26.16
CA MET A 1 13.01 -15.46 -25.80
C MET A 1 11.95 -14.59 -25.16
N ALA A 2 11.87 -14.60 -23.83
CA ALA A 2 11.33 -13.56 -22.96
C ALA A 2 11.79 -13.92 -21.53
N ALA A 3 12.60 -13.05 -20.94
CA ALA A 3 13.13 -13.12 -19.57
C ALA A 3 11.99 -13.14 -18.53
N GLY A 4 12.12 -13.65 -17.31
CA GLY A 4 13.22 -14.24 -16.55
C GLY A 4 12.64 -14.92 -15.28
N PRO A 5 13.39 -15.78 -14.59
CA PRO A 5 12.93 -16.48 -13.40
C PRO A 5 13.38 -15.77 -12.11
N ASP A 6 12.61 -14.80 -11.60
CA ASP A 6 12.90 -14.14 -10.31
C ASP A 6 11.62 -13.86 -9.50
N HIS A 7 11.04 -14.88 -8.85
CA HIS A 7 9.98 -14.68 -7.82
C HIS A 7 10.47 -14.97 -6.39
N THR A 8 11.79 -15.00 -6.18
CA THR A 8 12.41 -15.24 -4.89
C THR A 8 12.93 -13.93 -4.30
N SER A 9 12.28 -13.48 -3.22
CA SER A 9 12.77 -12.46 -2.26
C SER A 9 12.46 -10.97 -2.52
N HIS A 10 11.20 -10.62 -2.76
CA HIS A 10 10.72 -9.28 -2.38
C HIS A 10 10.03 -9.38 -1.01
N THR A 11 10.57 -8.72 0.01
CA THR A 11 9.75 -8.27 1.15
C THR A 11 8.66 -7.38 0.57
N ASN A 12 7.51 -7.98 0.26
CA ASN A 12 6.48 -7.36 -0.56
C ASN A 12 5.96 -6.11 0.14
N VAL A 13 6.31 -4.93 -0.37
CA VAL A 13 5.82 -3.63 0.11
C VAL A 13 4.29 -3.66 0.21
N SER A 14 3.63 -4.27 -0.77
CA SER A 14 2.19 -4.51 -0.76
C SER A 14 1.67 -5.38 0.38
N ALA A 15 2.45 -6.35 0.86
CA ALA A 15 2.09 -7.13 2.04
C ALA A 15 2.24 -6.29 3.32
N ALA A 16 3.34 -5.54 3.46
CA ALA A 16 3.54 -4.64 4.59
C ALA A 16 2.45 -3.56 4.70
N VAL A 17 2.04 -2.98 3.58
CA VAL A 17 0.93 -2.02 3.53
C VAL A 17 -0.39 -2.68 3.96
N LYS A 18 -0.66 -3.92 3.52
CA LYS A 18 -1.88 -4.62 3.94
C LYS A 18 -1.87 -4.93 5.42
N ASP A 19 -0.75 -5.41 5.95
CA ASP A 19 -0.60 -5.76 7.36
C ASP A 19 -0.81 -4.55 8.27
N LEU A 20 -0.28 -3.39 7.85
CA LEU A 20 -0.48 -2.11 8.52
C LEU A 20 -1.94 -1.64 8.49
N LEU A 21 -2.66 -1.88 7.40
CA LEU A 21 -4.05 -1.42 7.22
C LEU A 21 -5.09 -2.39 7.79
N ALA A 22 -4.81 -3.69 7.78
CA ALA A 22 -5.73 -4.76 8.19
C ALA A 22 -6.36 -4.57 9.58
N PRO A 23 -5.64 -4.17 10.64
CA PRO A 23 -6.25 -3.97 11.96
C PRO A 23 -7.21 -2.77 12.02
N PHE A 24 -7.14 -1.85 11.06
CA PHE A 24 -7.97 -0.64 11.04
C PHE A 24 -9.20 -0.77 10.13
N VAL A 25 -9.03 -1.38 8.95
CA VAL A 25 -10.09 -1.47 7.93
C VAL A 25 -10.53 -2.90 7.61
N GLY A 26 -9.82 -3.90 8.12
CA GLY A 26 -9.99 -5.31 7.75
C GLY A 26 -9.20 -5.69 6.48
N GLU A 27 -8.80 -6.95 6.39
CA GLU A 27 -7.94 -7.46 5.31
C GLU A 27 -8.54 -7.26 3.91
N PHE A 28 -9.85 -7.47 3.77
CA PHE A 28 -10.54 -7.30 2.49
C PHE A 28 -10.50 -5.85 1.99
N VAL A 29 -10.72 -4.89 2.89
CA VAL A 29 -10.70 -3.46 2.56
C VAL A 29 -9.28 -2.99 2.31
N ALA A 30 -8.31 -3.43 3.12
CA ALA A 30 -6.89 -3.15 2.91
C ALA A 30 -6.42 -3.63 1.52
N ARG A 31 -6.77 -4.86 1.13
CA ARG A 31 -6.45 -5.41 -0.20
C ARG A 31 -7.10 -4.62 -1.33
N THR A 32 -8.37 -4.27 -1.19
CA THR A 32 -9.12 -3.53 -2.21
C THR A 32 -8.58 -2.12 -2.38
N SER A 33 -8.35 -1.41 -1.27
CA SER A 33 -7.77 -0.07 -1.27
C SER A 33 -6.37 -0.05 -1.88
N LEU A 34 -5.51 -1.00 -1.53
CA LEU A 34 -4.18 -1.13 -2.13
C LEU A 34 -4.27 -1.39 -3.65
N SER A 35 -5.18 -2.27 -4.09
CA SER A 35 -5.37 -2.55 -5.52
C SER A 35 -5.81 -1.30 -6.29
N MET A 36 -6.77 -0.54 -5.76
CA MET A 36 -7.21 0.73 -6.36
C MET A 36 -6.10 1.78 -6.38
N ALA A 37 -5.37 1.93 -5.28
CA ALA A 37 -4.29 2.90 -5.17
C ALA A 37 -3.10 2.52 -6.09
N SER A 38 -2.80 1.23 -6.24
CA SER A 38 -1.81 0.74 -7.20
C SER A 38 -2.24 1.05 -8.63
N LYS A 39 -3.51 0.79 -8.98
CA LYS A 39 -4.07 1.12 -10.30
C LYS A 39 -4.02 2.60 -10.60
N ARG A 40 -4.22 3.48 -9.61
CA ARG A 40 -4.09 4.93 -9.77
C ARG A 40 -2.68 5.37 -10.15
N LEU A 41 -1.68 4.62 -9.72
CA LEU A 41 -0.27 4.82 -10.09
C LEU A 41 0.10 4.14 -11.42
N GLY A 42 -0.87 3.52 -12.11
CA GLY A 42 -0.62 2.72 -13.31
C GLY A 42 0.12 1.41 -13.02
N LYS A 43 0.12 0.95 -11.76
CA LYS A 43 0.85 -0.23 -11.29
C LYS A 43 -0.09 -1.31 -10.76
N THR A 44 0.46 -2.50 -10.56
CA THR A 44 -0.19 -3.60 -9.85
C THR A 44 0.35 -3.70 -8.42
N PRO A 45 -0.41 -4.24 -7.46
CA PRO A 45 0.12 -4.45 -6.10
C PRO A 45 1.39 -5.32 -6.05
N GLU A 46 1.69 -6.07 -7.11
CA GLU A 46 2.92 -6.88 -7.25
C GLU A 46 4.11 -6.09 -7.79
N THR A 47 3.86 -4.95 -8.46
CA THR A 47 4.90 -4.09 -9.07
C THR A 47 5.14 -2.81 -8.29
N ILE A 48 4.41 -2.59 -7.20
CA ILE A 48 4.64 -1.49 -6.27
C ILE A 48 5.99 -1.66 -5.57
N SER A 49 6.79 -0.60 -5.58
CA SER A 49 8.08 -0.52 -4.88
C SER A 49 8.06 0.54 -3.78
N LYS A 50 9.12 0.59 -2.97
CA LYS A 50 9.27 1.57 -1.87
C LYS A 50 9.20 3.03 -2.36
N ASP A 51 9.63 3.30 -3.59
CA ASP A 51 9.51 4.61 -4.24
C ASP A 51 8.05 5.05 -4.48
N ASP A 52 7.13 4.09 -4.62
CA ASP A 52 5.71 4.36 -4.87
C ASP A 52 4.91 4.59 -3.59
N LEU A 53 5.46 4.26 -2.42
CA LEU A 53 4.82 4.46 -1.11
C LEU A 53 4.23 5.86 -0.90
N PRO A 54 4.93 6.98 -1.19
CA PRO A 54 4.33 8.31 -1.06
C PRO A 54 3.09 8.50 -1.94
N GLY A 55 3.11 8.02 -3.19
CA GLY A 55 1.98 8.10 -4.11
C GLY A 55 0.83 7.17 -3.71
N LEU A 56 1.16 5.99 -3.18
CA LEU A 56 0.18 5.06 -2.61
C LEU A 56 -0.51 5.67 -1.39
N ALA A 57 0.26 6.24 -0.48
CA ALA A 57 -0.25 6.82 0.75
C ALA A 57 -1.20 8.00 0.45
N ASP A 58 -0.86 8.84 -0.53
CA ASP A 58 -1.72 9.93 -1.00
C ASP A 58 -3.03 9.39 -1.61
N ALA A 59 -2.92 8.37 -2.47
CA ALA A 59 -4.08 7.73 -3.09
C ALA A 59 -4.99 6.98 -2.10
N LEU A 60 -4.44 6.46 -1.00
CA LEU A 60 -5.15 5.76 0.06
C LEU A 60 -5.79 6.72 1.08
N GLN A 61 -5.19 7.89 1.31
CA GLN A 61 -5.63 8.88 2.30
C GLN A 61 -7.14 9.16 2.27
N PRO A 62 -7.79 9.48 1.14
CA PRO A 62 -9.23 9.78 1.14
C PRO A 62 -10.09 8.57 1.54
N ALA A 63 -9.73 7.37 1.10
CA ALA A 63 -10.44 6.15 1.48
C ALA A 63 -10.29 5.85 2.97
N LEU A 64 -9.07 5.99 3.50
CA LEU A 64 -8.80 5.81 4.92
C LEU A 64 -9.55 6.84 5.77
N ARG A 65 -9.58 8.12 5.38
CA ARG A 65 -10.32 9.16 6.13
C ARG A 65 -11.81 8.84 6.27
N THR A 66 -12.42 8.25 5.24
CA THR A 66 -13.83 7.82 5.28
C THR A 66 -14.04 6.59 6.17
N LEU A 67 -13.11 5.64 6.15
CA LEU A 67 -13.26 4.35 6.84
C LEU A 67 -12.88 4.41 8.33
N VAL A 68 -11.78 5.08 8.67
CA VAL A 68 -11.20 5.09 10.02
C VAL A 68 -11.22 6.47 10.67
N GLY A 69 -11.69 7.49 9.95
CA GLY A 69 -11.67 8.89 10.38
C GLY A 69 -10.36 9.61 10.08
N ALA A 70 -10.40 10.94 10.12
CA ALA A 70 -9.27 11.81 9.81
C ALA A 70 -7.98 11.54 10.62
N PRO A 71 -8.00 11.41 11.97
CA PRO A 71 -6.76 11.31 12.75
C PRO A 71 -6.04 9.97 12.55
N ALA A 72 -6.79 8.87 12.46
CA ALA A 72 -6.22 7.55 12.21
C ALA A 72 -5.67 7.45 10.78
N ALA A 73 -6.39 7.97 9.80
CA ALA A 73 -5.95 7.99 8.41
C ALA A 73 -4.64 8.77 8.22
N ASP A 74 -4.50 9.94 8.85
CA ASP A 74 -3.29 10.75 8.78
C ASP A 74 -2.07 10.01 9.35
N SER A 75 -2.26 9.36 10.50
CA SER A 75 -1.24 8.52 11.15
C SER A 75 -0.83 7.32 10.27
N LEU A 76 -1.77 6.66 9.61
CA LEU A 76 -1.49 5.55 8.70
C LEU A 76 -0.72 6.02 7.46
N VAL A 77 -1.12 7.15 6.88
CA VAL A 77 -0.44 7.75 5.72
C VAL A 77 0.99 8.16 6.07
N ALA A 78 1.21 8.71 7.27
CA ALA A 78 2.55 9.03 7.75
C ALA A 78 3.42 7.78 7.90
N GLN A 79 2.89 6.69 8.47
CA GLN A 79 3.60 5.42 8.59
C GLN A 79 3.92 4.78 7.23
N LEU A 80 2.97 4.82 6.28
CA LEU A 80 3.19 4.35 4.91
C LEU A 80 4.31 5.12 4.21
N LYS A 81 4.39 6.44 4.43
CA LYS A 81 5.49 7.28 3.92
C LYS A 81 6.81 7.00 4.63
N ALA A 82 6.79 6.55 5.89
CA ALA A 82 7.96 6.22 6.69
C ALA A 82 8.49 4.79 6.48
N LEU A 83 7.68 3.90 5.89
CA LEU A 83 8.00 2.50 5.54
C LEU A 83 9.17 2.33 4.54
N ARG A 84 9.84 3.44 4.19
CA ARG A 84 11.03 3.52 3.35
C ARG A 84 12.27 2.88 4.00
N ASP A 85 12.30 2.82 5.33
CA ASP A 85 13.50 2.60 6.15
C ASP A 85 13.43 1.33 7.04
N ALA A 86 12.89 0.23 6.51
CA ALA A 86 12.97 -1.10 7.13
C ALA A 86 13.37 -2.18 6.12
#